data_AF-A0A8I6XHP8-F1
#
_entry.id   AF-A0A8I6XHP8-F1
#
_cell.length_a   1.000
_cell.length_b   1.000
_cell.length_c   1.000
_cell.angle_alpha   90.00
_cell.angle_beta   90.00
_cell.angle_gamma   90.00
#
_symmetry.space_group_name_H-M   'P 1'
#
loop_
_entity.id
_entity.type
_entity.pdbx_description
1 polymer ?
#
loop_
_entity_poly.entity_id
_entity_poly.type
_entity_poly.pdbx_seq_one_letter_code
_entity_poly.pdbx_strand_id
1 'polypeptide(L)'
;MSGLKINFVKSDIFSVGADDDTMRNYADMFNCETGAFPIKYLGMPVSYAGLKCSDWLFVDDKFISHGESWISESLSSGGRLIKVNAVLSHIPSYYMSMALIKKIYTGKMGQTEKKILLAPQREKRISYGEMDSCL
;
A
#
# COMPACT_ATOMS: atom_id res chain seq x y z
N MET A 1 -7.86 -29.29 21.43
CA MET A 1 -6.59 -28.56 21.19
C MET A 1 -6.46 -28.28 19.70
N SER A 2 -5.97 -27.09 19.30
CA SER A 2 -6.09 -26.56 17.93
C SER A 2 -5.17 -27.18 16.87
N GLY A 3 -4.21 -28.05 17.21
CA GLY A 3 -3.30 -28.67 16.23
C GLY A 3 -2.38 -27.71 15.44
N LEU A 4 -2.42 -26.41 15.73
CA LEU A 4 -1.61 -25.39 15.07
C LEU A 4 -0.16 -25.43 15.60
N LYS A 5 0.80 -25.28 14.68
CA LYS A 5 2.24 -25.24 14.96
C LYS A 5 2.80 -23.86 14.61
N ILE A 6 3.65 -23.32 15.47
CA ILE A 6 4.35 -22.05 15.26
C ILE A 6 5.32 -22.18 14.07
N ASN A 7 5.41 -21.13 13.27
CA ASN A 7 6.38 -21.02 12.19
C ASN A 7 7.55 -20.15 12.65
N PHE A 8 8.63 -20.77 13.13
CA PHE A 8 9.82 -20.09 13.63
C PHE A 8 10.54 -19.23 12.58
N VAL A 9 10.33 -19.47 11.27
CA VAL A 9 10.93 -18.65 10.19
C VAL A 9 10.16 -17.33 10.00
N LYS A 10 8.92 -17.24 10.48
CA LYS A 10 8.07 -16.05 10.36
C LYS A 10 7.80 -15.38 11.70
N SER A 11 8.36 -15.90 12.78
CA SER A 11 8.04 -15.52 14.15
C SER A 11 9.30 -15.07 14.84
N ASP A 12 9.38 -13.75 15.07
CA ASP A 12 10.45 -13.11 15.80
C ASP A 12 9.90 -12.50 17.09
N ILE A 13 10.78 -12.31 18.07
CA ILE A 13 10.45 -11.65 19.33
C ILE A 13 10.85 -10.20 19.26
N PHE A 14 9.95 -9.33 19.70
CA PHE A 14 10.16 -7.90 19.83
C PHE A 14 9.83 -7.47 21.25
N SER A 15 10.70 -6.67 21.88
CA SER A 15 10.42 -6.02 23.15
C SER A 15 10.31 -4.51 22.97
N VAL A 16 9.49 -3.86 23.80
CA VAL A 16 9.39 -2.40 23.87
C VAL A 16 9.78 -1.99 25.28
N GLY A 17 10.95 -1.37 25.42
CA GLY A 17 11.44 -0.87 26.72
C GLY A 17 12.02 -1.94 27.66
N ALA A 18 12.41 -3.11 27.13
CA ALA A 18 13.09 -4.15 27.90
C ALA A 18 14.58 -4.24 27.52
N ASP A 19 15.42 -4.67 28.45
CA ASP A 19 16.86 -4.82 28.24
C ASP A 19 17.16 -5.98 27.28
N ASP A 20 18.27 -5.89 26.55
CA ASP A 20 18.70 -6.90 25.57
C ASP A 20 18.83 -8.31 26.19
N ASP A 21 19.26 -8.39 27.44
CA ASP A 21 19.41 -9.67 28.15
C ASP A 21 18.05 -10.32 28.41
N THR A 22 17.03 -9.53 28.75
CA THR A 22 15.66 -10.05 28.90
C THR A 22 15.09 -10.52 27.57
N MET A 23 15.37 -9.78 26.49
CA MET A 23 14.93 -10.15 25.14
C MET A 23 15.57 -11.46 24.67
N ARG A 24 16.87 -11.66 24.93
CA ARG A 24 17.57 -12.93 24.65
C ARG A 24 17.02 -14.10 25.45
N ASN A 25 16.74 -13.90 26.74
CA ASN A 25 16.12 -14.94 27.57
C ASN A 25 14.77 -15.38 26.98
N TYR A 26 13.95 -14.45 26.50
CA TYR A 26 12.69 -14.80 25.83
C TYR A 26 12.92 -15.47 24.47
N ALA A 27 13.90 -15.01 23.69
CA ALA A 27 14.28 -15.63 22.42
C ALA A 27 14.65 -17.11 22.60
N ASP A 28 15.43 -17.42 23.62
CA ASP A 28 15.83 -18.78 23.97
C ASP A 28 14.63 -19.61 24.47
N MET A 29 13.76 -19.03 25.30
CA MET A 29 12.56 -19.71 25.80
C MET A 29 11.58 -20.12 24.70
N PHE A 30 11.38 -19.24 23.71
CA PHE A 30 10.47 -19.51 22.58
C PHE A 30 11.18 -20.14 21.39
N ASN A 31 12.51 -20.24 21.41
CA ASN A 31 13.34 -20.72 20.31
C ASN A 31 13.08 -19.95 19.00
N CYS A 32 12.92 -18.62 19.11
CA CYS A 32 12.69 -17.66 18.03
C CYS A 32 13.82 -16.63 17.98
N GLU A 33 14.06 -16.02 16.82
CA GLU A 33 15.06 -14.95 16.70
C GLU A 33 14.56 -13.62 17.29
N THR A 34 15.50 -12.76 17.71
CA THR A 34 15.19 -11.39 18.15
C THR A 34 15.07 -10.48 16.93
N GLY A 35 13.90 -9.87 16.74
CA GLY A 35 13.67 -8.93 15.66
C GLY A 35 13.94 -7.48 16.07
N ALA A 36 14.06 -6.60 15.07
CA ALA A 36 14.25 -5.16 15.27
C ALA A 36 13.13 -4.34 14.62
N PHE A 37 12.81 -3.19 15.21
CA PHE A 37 11.90 -2.20 14.63
C PHE A 37 12.60 -1.35 13.56
N PRO A 38 11.87 -0.84 12.55
CA PRO A 38 10.42 -1.00 12.32
C PRO A 38 10.07 -2.33 11.63
N ILE A 39 8.96 -2.94 12.05
CA ILE A 39 8.44 -4.20 11.48
C ILE A 39 7.34 -3.93 10.47
N LYS A 40 7.12 -4.80 9.49
CA LYS A 40 6.00 -4.68 8.55
C LYS A 40 4.84 -5.55 8.98
N TYR A 41 3.78 -4.95 9.51
CA TYR A 41 2.57 -5.66 9.92
C TYR A 41 1.42 -5.31 8.97
N LEU A 42 0.82 -6.33 8.33
CA LEU A 42 -0.27 -6.17 7.35
C LEU A 42 0.04 -5.16 6.22
N GLY A 43 1.32 -4.99 5.90
CA GLY A 43 1.76 -4.05 4.87
C GLY A 43 1.99 -2.62 5.36
N MET A 44 1.83 -2.34 6.66
CA MET A 44 2.11 -1.07 7.31
C MET A 44 3.35 -1.20 8.22
N PRO A 45 4.32 -0.28 8.14
CA PRO A 45 5.44 -0.28 9.07
C PRO A 45 4.94 0.11 10.46
N VAL A 46 5.30 -0.70 11.46
CA VAL A 46 5.02 -0.48 12.86
C VAL A 46 6.34 -0.23 13.55
N SER A 47 6.41 0.86 14.31
CA SER A 47 7.57 1.25 15.09
C SER A 47 7.13 1.54 16.53
N TYR A 48 8.06 1.41 17.47
CA TYR A 48 7.84 1.79 18.86
C TYR A 48 7.63 3.31 19.02
N ALA A 49 8.21 4.10 18.11
CA ALA A 49 8.03 5.54 18.02
C ALA A 49 7.08 5.90 16.87
N GLY A 50 6.63 7.16 16.82
CA GLY A 50 5.83 7.66 15.70
C GLY A 50 6.53 7.47 14.36
N LEU A 51 5.77 7.09 13.33
CA LEU A 51 6.31 6.83 11.99
C LEU A 51 6.96 8.08 11.38
N LYS A 52 8.16 7.87 10.83
CA LYS A 52 8.91 8.89 10.10
C LYS A 52 8.29 9.09 8.72
N CYS A 53 8.60 10.21 8.07
CA CYS A 53 8.15 10.44 6.69
C CYS A 53 8.67 9.36 5.72
N SER A 54 9.90 8.85 5.92
CA SER A 54 10.44 7.72 5.16
C SER A 54 9.50 6.51 5.16
N ASP A 55 8.85 6.26 6.29
CA ASP A 55 8.01 5.09 6.50
C ASP A 55 6.67 5.21 5.77
N TRP A 56 6.31 6.39 5.23
CA TRP A 56 5.09 6.60 4.44
C TRP A 56 5.33 6.55 2.93
N LEU A 57 6.59 6.46 2.48
CA LEU A 57 6.93 6.43 1.05
C LEU A 57 6.26 5.26 0.32
N PHE A 58 6.15 4.10 0.95
CA PHE A 58 5.51 2.93 0.35
C PHE A 58 4.03 3.16 -0.01
N VAL A 59 3.33 4.06 0.70
CA VAL A 59 1.94 4.43 0.39
C VAL A 59 1.93 5.33 -0.84
N ASP A 60 2.82 6.32 -0.88
CA ASP A 60 2.98 7.25 -2.00
C ASP A 60 3.31 6.47 -3.29
N ASP A 61 4.27 5.54 -3.22
CA ASP A 61 4.66 4.69 -4.34
C ASP A 61 3.51 3.81 -4.83
N LYS A 62 2.70 3.25 -3.92
CA LYS A 62 1.51 2.46 -4.29
C LYS A 62 0.47 3.31 -5.01
N PHE A 63 0.26 4.54 -4.56
CA PHE A 63 -0.64 5.50 -5.21
C PHE A 63 -0.15 5.88 -6.61
N ILE A 64 1.14 6.20 -6.74
CA ILE A 64 1.76 6.56 -8.01
C ILE A 64 1.70 5.38 -8.98
N SER A 65 2.05 4.17 -8.52
CA SER A 65 2.00 2.95 -9.34
C SER A 65 0.62 2.68 -9.91
N HIS A 66 -0.45 2.80 -9.10
CA HIS A 66 -1.82 2.70 -9.61
C HIS A 66 -2.18 3.84 -10.57
N GLY A 67 -1.75 5.07 -10.27
CA GLY A 67 -2.01 6.22 -11.12
C GLY A 67 -1.38 6.12 -12.50
N GLU A 68 -0.10 5.76 -12.59
CA GLU A 68 0.60 5.57 -13.85
C GLU A 68 -0.01 4.45 -14.68
N SER A 69 -0.34 3.32 -14.04
CA SER A 69 -1.03 2.20 -14.68
C SER A 69 -2.35 2.66 -15.31
N TRP A 70 -3.20 3.37 -14.58
CA TRP A 70 -4.53 3.76 -15.10
C TRP A 70 -4.51 4.94 -16.07
N ILE A 71 -3.46 5.77 -16.04
CA ILE A 71 -3.24 6.79 -17.08
C ILE A 71 -2.74 6.13 -18.37
N SER A 72 -1.93 5.07 -18.25
CA SER A 72 -1.42 4.32 -19.40
C SER A 72 -2.51 3.50 -20.10
N GLU A 73 -3.46 2.98 -19.32
CA GLU A 73 -4.68 2.37 -19.83
C GLU A 73 -5.57 3.49 -20.41
N SER A 74 -5.88 3.44 -21.70
CA SER A 74 -6.80 4.37 -22.40
C SER A 74 -8.24 4.16 -21.90
N LEU A 75 -8.49 4.50 -20.63
CA LEU A 75 -9.76 4.41 -19.94
C LEU A 75 -10.54 5.70 -20.12
N SER A 76 -11.85 5.57 -20.36
CA SER A 76 -12.78 6.70 -20.31
C SER A 76 -12.71 7.42 -18.96
N SER A 77 -13.14 8.69 -18.93
CA SER A 77 -13.16 9.50 -17.70
C SER A 77 -14.00 8.83 -16.61
N GLY A 78 -15.14 8.23 -16.99
CA GLY A 78 -15.97 7.43 -16.09
C GLY A 78 -15.27 6.18 -15.56
N GLY A 79 -14.54 5.45 -16.41
CA GLY A 79 -13.76 4.28 -15.98
C GLY A 79 -12.68 4.63 -14.96
N ARG A 80 -12.00 5.77 -15.14
CA ARG A 80 -11.01 6.27 -14.15
C ARG A 80 -11.66 6.66 -12.84
N LEU A 81 -12.81 7.35 -12.87
CA LEU A 81 -13.54 7.72 -11.66
C LEU A 81 -13.95 6.49 -10.82
N ILE A 82 -14.43 5.45 -11.48
CA ILE A 82 -14.81 4.19 -10.81
C ILE A 82 -13.59 3.57 -10.11
N LYS A 83 -12.43 3.49 -10.78
CA LYS A 83 -11.20 2.94 -10.18
C LYS A 83 -10.70 3.78 -9.01
N VAL A 84 -10.74 5.12 -9.12
CA VAL A 84 -10.38 6.02 -8.02
C VAL A 84 -11.26 5.73 -6.80
N ASN A 85 -12.58 5.70 -6.98
CA ASN A 85 -13.52 5.46 -5.87
C ASN A 85 -13.42 4.03 -5.30
N ALA A 86 -13.26 3.02 -6.15
CA ALA A 86 -13.25 1.62 -5.72
C ALA A 86 -11.91 1.18 -5.09
N VAL A 87 -10.80 1.84 -5.41
CA VAL A 87 -9.47 1.44 -4.95
C VAL A 87 -8.74 2.58 -4.24
N LEU A 88 -8.46 3.69 -4.92
CA LEU A 88 -7.63 4.76 -4.34
C LEU A 88 -8.25 5.37 -3.09
N SER A 89 -9.57 5.57 -3.02
CA SER A 89 -10.21 6.12 -1.83
C SER A 89 -10.14 5.21 -0.61
N HIS A 90 -9.95 3.89 -0.81
CA HIS A 90 -9.86 2.92 0.28
C HIS A 90 -8.43 2.75 0.82
N ILE A 91 -7.39 2.98 0.02
CA ILE A 91 -5.99 2.90 0.47
C ILE A 91 -5.70 3.85 1.66
N PRO A 92 -5.99 5.16 1.61
CA PRO A 92 -5.71 6.07 2.71
C PRO A 92 -6.64 5.78 3.87
N SER A 93 -7.89 5.38 3.62
CA SER A 93 -8.85 4.97 4.65
C SER A 93 -8.34 3.80 5.47
N TYR A 94 -7.73 2.80 4.82
CA TYR A 94 -7.07 1.68 5.49
C TYR A 94 -5.96 2.15 6.42
N TYR A 95 -5.01 2.95 5.91
CA TYR A 95 -3.88 3.41 6.72
C TYR A 95 -4.26 4.42 7.80
N MET A 96 -5.29 5.26 7.58
CA MET A 96 -5.82 6.19 8.59
C MET A 96 -6.40 5.46 9.80
N SER A 97 -6.97 4.26 9.61
CA SER A 97 -7.50 3.47 10.72
C SER A 97 -6.40 2.90 11.63
N MET A 98 -5.20 2.68 11.09
CA MET A 98 -4.06 2.12 11.83
C MET A 98 -3.13 3.19 12.39
N ALA A 99 -2.93 4.32 11.69
CA ALA A 99 -2.05 5.40 12.11
C ALA A 99 -2.47 6.78 11.63
N LEU A 100 -2.03 7.80 12.37
CA LEU A 100 -2.22 9.20 12.00
C LEU A 100 -1.34 9.56 10.79
N ILE A 101 -1.99 9.79 9.65
CA ILE A 101 -1.32 10.24 8.43
C ILE A 101 -0.88 11.70 8.57
N LYS A 102 0.38 12.00 8.18
CA LYS A 102 0.86 13.39 8.13
C LYS A 102 0.19 14.13 6.97
N LYS A 103 -0.22 15.39 7.19
CA LYS A 103 -0.92 16.24 6.20
C LYS A 103 -0.22 16.32 4.82
N ILE A 104 1.10 16.24 4.80
CA ILE A 104 1.91 16.25 3.57
C ILE A 104 1.47 15.11 2.62
N TYR A 105 1.24 13.90 3.16
CA TYR A 105 0.82 12.74 2.36
C TYR A 105 -0.62 12.87 1.89
N THR A 106 -1.52 13.41 2.72
CA THR A 106 -2.90 13.68 2.29
C THR A 106 -2.94 14.63 1.10
N GLY A 107 -2.10 15.67 1.11
CA GLY A 107 -1.96 16.59 -0.02
C GLY A 107 -1.44 15.91 -1.29
N LYS A 108 -0.41 15.07 -1.18
CA LYS A 108 0.15 14.31 -2.30
C LYS A 108 -0.84 13.30 -2.91
N MET A 109 -1.55 12.56 -2.07
CA MET A 109 -2.57 11.60 -2.50
C MET A 109 -3.66 12.30 -3.31
N GLY A 110 -4.17 13.43 -2.82
CA GLY A 110 -5.17 14.22 -3.55
C GLY A 110 -4.64 14.84 -4.85
N GLN A 111 -3.35 15.19 -4.93
CA GLN A 111 -2.75 15.61 -6.20
C GLN A 111 -2.70 14.48 -7.22
N THR A 112 -2.40 13.26 -6.77
CA THR A 112 -2.32 12.07 -7.64
C THR A 112 -3.70 11.70 -8.18
N GLU A 113 -4.74 11.72 -7.35
CA GLU A 113 -6.13 11.51 -7.79
C GLU A 113 -6.54 12.53 -8.87
N LYS A 114 -6.22 13.82 -8.67
CA LYS A 114 -6.48 14.86 -9.67
C LYS A 114 -5.74 14.62 -10.97
N LYS A 115 -4.47 14.21 -10.91
CA LYS A 115 -3.68 13.87 -12.11
C LYS A 115 -4.32 12.74 -12.92
N ILE A 116 -4.83 11.70 -12.26
CA ILE A 116 -5.50 10.56 -12.92
C ILE A 116 -6.79 11.01 -13.59
N LEU A 117 -7.62 11.77 -12.90
CA LEU A 117 -8.92 12.22 -13.43
C LEU A 117 -8.74 13.17 -14.63
N LEU A 118 -7.81 14.13 -14.51
CA LEU A 118 -7.53 15.16 -15.52
C LEU A 118 -6.58 14.70 -16.63
N ALA A 119 -6.09 13.46 -16.61
CA ALA A 119 -5.23 12.94 -17.66
C ALA A 119 -5.94 12.99 -19.02
N PRO A 120 -5.27 13.46 -20.08
CA PRO A 120 -5.86 13.55 -21.41
C PRO A 120 -6.27 12.14 -21.88
N GLN A 121 -7.47 12.05 -22.45
CA GLN A 121 -7.90 10.83 -23.12
C GLN A 121 -6.99 10.58 -24.32
N ARG A 122 -6.26 9.47 -24.31
CA ARG A 122 -5.69 8.95 -25.55
C ARG A 122 -6.84 8.33 -26.33
N GLU A 123 -7.42 9.11 -27.21
CA GLU A 123 -8.49 8.71 -28.11
C GLU A 123 -7.95 7.61 -29.04
N LYS A 124 -8.39 6.36 -28.85
CA LYS A 124 -8.24 5.35 -29.90
C LYS A 124 -9.24 5.73 -30.98
N ARG A 125 -8.77 6.28 -32.10
CA ARG A 125 -9.58 6.32 -33.34
C ARG A 125 -9.98 4.89 -33.65
N ILE A 126 -11.22 4.52 -33.36
CA ILE A 126 -11.85 3.38 -34.00
C ILE A 126 -12.09 3.86 -35.42
N SER A 127 -11.21 3.49 -36.35
CA SER A 127 -11.50 3.65 -37.78
C SER A 127 -12.67 2.73 -38.10
N TYR A 128 -13.86 3.29 -38.28
CA TYR A 128 -14.91 2.62 -39.04
C TYR A 128 -14.45 2.62 -40.50
N GLY A 129 -13.66 1.63 -40.87
CA GLY A 129 -13.18 1.41 -42.23
C GLY A 129 -13.12 -0.08 -42.47
N GLU A 130 -13.89 -0.52 -43.46
CA GLU A 130 -14.00 -1.89 -43.99
C GLU A 130 -15.01 -2.82 -43.27
N MET A 131 -16.29 -2.48 -43.41
CA MET A 131 -17.40 -3.44 -43.29
C MET A 131 -18.30 -3.47 -44.55
N ASP A 132 -17.79 -3.06 -45.72
CA ASP A 132 -18.53 -3.06 -46.99
C ASP A 132 -17.82 -3.86 -48.10
N SER A 133 -17.44 -5.13 -47.85
CA SER A 133 -17.00 -6.01 -48.95
C SER A 133 -17.32 -7.51 -48.78
N CYS A 134 -18.22 -7.87 -47.88
CA CYS A 134 -18.79 -9.22 -47.81
C CYS A 134 -20.31 -9.15 -47.68
N LEU A 135 -20.96 -8.76 -48.78
CA LEU A 135 -22.23 -9.30 -49.31
C LEU A 135 -22.58 -8.60 -50.63
#